data_AF-A0A938BI69-F1
#
_entry.id   AF-A0A938BI69-F1
#
_cell.length_a   1.000
_cell.length_b   1.000
_cell.length_c   1.000
_cell.angle_alpha   90.00
_cell.angle_beta   90.00
_cell.angle_gamma   90.00
#
_symmetry.space_group_name_H-M   'P 1'
#
loop_
_entity.id
_entity.type
_entity.pdbx_description
1 polymer ?
#
loop_
_entity_poly.entity_id
_entity_poly.type
_entity_poly.pdbx_seq_one_letter_code
_entity_poly.pdbx_strand_id
1 'polypeptide(L)'
;MSKILWPDMLENTETKDLNRAMKLCLCILGGGIFYYYLQNGVWESFKLSADLYVYYVAAKAIWTGHQEWLYDSNYYYNMSGAIGPYQYSPFFAVLTAPFSLLPFKVVSAGWLLLNHLFMAGSIGMIWHQTKSRPLWLLLCLLLLACFYGPLIANTHWGNINALVWFCMVAAWWAFKQDRPYLCGFMLALGTMIKLFPAMLSGYFVYRRAWRVVIGAGTALASMLIFAMIALGGFEAHILWYTERVTQNVAGHGKVGTPTDQSITSFFLKLAHQGYLDTVLVKPFFGISAGILTAASYLMCRFKPLTSAGIVYDLE
;
A
#
# COMPACT_ATOMS: atom_id res chain seq x y z
N MET A 1 13.96 69.11 -16.06
CA MET A 1 14.29 68.27 -14.90
C MET A 1 13.03 68.06 -14.06
N SER A 2 12.46 66.85 -14.09
CA SER A 2 11.79 66.23 -12.93
C SER A 2 11.36 64.81 -13.33
N LYS A 3 12.22 63.83 -13.05
CA LYS A 3 11.81 62.43 -13.04
C LYS A 3 10.84 62.27 -11.86
N ILE A 4 9.58 62.03 -12.15
CA ILE A 4 8.61 61.54 -11.16
C ILE A 4 9.02 60.10 -10.85
N LEU A 5 9.68 59.92 -9.70
CA LEU A 5 9.92 58.61 -9.09
C LEU A 5 8.57 58.04 -8.66
N TRP A 6 8.07 57.04 -9.38
CA TRP A 6 6.97 56.22 -8.90
C TRP A 6 7.44 55.40 -7.69
N PRO A 7 6.62 55.25 -6.63
CA PRO A 7 7.04 54.63 -5.40
C PRO A 7 7.05 53.10 -5.52
N ASP A 8 8.23 52.52 -5.70
CA ASP A 8 8.53 51.11 -5.38
C ASP A 8 8.48 50.84 -3.84
N MET A 9 7.84 51.72 -3.07
CA MET A 9 7.84 51.76 -1.60
C MET A 9 6.50 51.32 -0.96
N LEU A 10 5.52 50.91 -1.78
CA LEU A 10 4.19 50.45 -1.32
C LEU A 10 4.01 48.94 -1.50
N GLU A 11 5.01 48.15 -1.15
CA GLU A 11 4.73 46.80 -0.67
C GLU A 11 4.07 46.96 0.71
N ASN A 12 2.77 47.29 0.68
CA ASN A 12 1.94 47.80 1.78
C ASN A 12 2.18 47.01 3.06
N THR A 13 2.40 47.67 4.19
CA THR A 13 2.52 47.02 5.51
C THR A 13 1.39 46.02 5.78
N GLU A 14 0.17 46.35 5.34
CA GLU A 14 -0.99 45.44 5.35
C GLU A 14 -0.77 44.13 4.57
N THR A 15 -0.13 44.20 3.38
CA THR A 15 0.19 42.99 2.59
C THR A 15 1.27 42.15 3.27
N LYS A 16 2.23 42.77 3.96
CA LYS A 16 3.26 42.08 4.76
C LYS A 16 2.65 41.40 5.98
N ASP A 17 1.73 42.07 6.66
CA ASP A 17 1.06 41.52 7.84
C ASP A 17 0.05 40.42 7.46
N LEU A 18 -0.68 40.57 6.35
CA LEU A 18 -1.51 39.50 5.77
C LEU A 18 -0.66 38.27 5.41
N ASN A 19 0.49 38.46 4.75
CA ASN A 19 1.41 37.38 4.42
C ASN A 19 1.98 36.68 5.66
N ARG A 20 2.28 37.43 6.73
CA ARG A 20 2.72 36.86 8.02
C ARG A 20 1.60 36.06 8.68
N ALA A 21 0.38 36.61 8.73
CA ALA A 21 -0.78 35.93 9.28
C ALA A 21 -1.08 34.64 8.52
N MET A 22 -1.04 34.66 7.18
CA MET A 22 -1.22 33.46 6.35
C MET A 22 -0.15 32.40 6.62
N LYS A 23 1.13 32.78 6.73
CA LYS A 23 2.21 31.85 7.08
C LYS A 23 1.99 31.23 8.45
N LEU A 24 1.59 32.04 9.44
CA LEU A 24 1.29 31.56 10.79
C LEU A 24 0.12 30.55 10.77
N CYS A 25 -0.97 30.87 10.07
CA CYS A 25 -2.11 29.97 9.89
C CYS A 25 -1.70 28.64 9.24
N LEU A 26 -0.90 28.68 8.19
CA LEU A 26 -0.39 27.46 7.53
C LEU A 26 0.51 26.64 8.45
N CYS A 27 1.36 27.27 9.24
CA CYS A 27 2.19 26.58 10.23
C CYS A 27 1.35 25.91 11.33
N ILE A 28 0.33 26.60 11.84
CA ILE A 28 -0.58 26.05 12.86
C ILE A 28 -1.39 24.88 12.30
N LEU A 29 -1.96 25.05 11.10
CA LEU A 29 -2.71 23.98 10.43
C LEU A 29 -1.82 22.78 10.12
N GLY A 30 -0.64 23.00 9.53
CA GLY A 30 0.32 21.93 9.22
C GLY A 30 0.81 21.21 10.49
N GLY A 31 1.13 21.96 11.54
CA GLY A 31 1.51 21.42 12.84
C GLY A 31 0.38 20.62 13.48
N GLY A 32 -0.86 21.10 13.40
CA GLY A 32 -2.05 20.40 13.89
C GLY A 32 -2.32 19.09 13.15
N ILE A 33 -2.19 19.09 11.82
CA ILE A 33 -2.33 17.89 10.98
C ILE A 33 -1.24 16.86 11.33
N PHE A 34 0.01 17.31 11.46
CA PHE A 34 1.11 16.42 11.81
C PHE A 34 0.95 15.86 13.23
N TYR A 35 0.55 16.69 14.19
CA TYR A 35 0.22 16.25 15.54
C TYR A 35 -0.93 15.23 15.54
N TYR A 36 -1.97 15.46 14.74
CA TYR A 36 -3.08 14.51 14.58
C TYR A 36 -2.61 13.15 14.06
N TYR A 37 -1.71 13.13 13.07
CA TYR A 37 -1.08 11.90 12.59
C TYR A 37 -0.24 11.20 13.66
N LEU A 38 0.56 11.96 14.42
CA LEU A 38 1.35 11.40 15.51
C LEU A 38 0.46 10.76 16.57
N GLN A 39 -0.64 11.41 16.96
CA GLN A 39 -1.57 10.86 17.95
C GLN A 39 -2.28 9.62 17.43
N ASN A 40 -2.96 9.71 16.28
CA ASN A 40 -3.88 8.68 15.82
C ASN A 40 -3.23 7.56 15.00
N GLY A 41 -2.03 7.79 14.49
CA GLY A 41 -1.24 6.81 13.73
C GLY A 41 -0.10 6.26 14.58
N VAL A 42 0.88 7.12 14.90
CA VAL A 42 2.15 6.70 15.52
C VAL A 42 1.96 6.23 16.95
N TRP A 43 1.37 7.05 17.83
CA TRP A 43 1.24 6.70 19.25
C TRP A 43 0.25 5.56 19.50
N GLU A 44 -0.86 5.51 18.76
CA GLU A 44 -1.78 4.36 18.82
C GLU A 44 -1.09 3.05 18.40
N SER A 45 -0.18 3.08 17.41
CA SER A 45 0.54 1.86 16.97
C SER A 45 1.37 1.21 18.08
N PHE A 46 1.88 1.99 19.03
CA PHE A 46 2.64 1.48 20.18
C PHE A 46 1.76 0.83 21.25
N LYS A 47 0.44 1.10 21.27
CA LYS A 47 -0.48 0.46 22.21
C LYS A 47 -0.76 -0.97 21.76
N LEU A 48 -1.29 -1.13 20.55
CA LEU A 48 -1.54 -2.44 19.93
C LEU A 48 -1.78 -2.28 18.42
N SER A 49 -0.77 -2.61 17.61
CA SER A 49 -0.94 -2.79 16.17
C SER A 49 -1.52 -4.17 15.88
N ALA A 50 -2.85 -4.25 15.73
CA ALA A 50 -3.57 -5.51 15.61
C ALA A 50 -3.12 -6.35 14.39
N ASP A 51 -2.98 -5.74 13.20
CA ASP A 51 -2.53 -6.47 12.00
C ASP A 51 -1.10 -7.00 12.19
N LEU A 52 -0.20 -6.16 12.71
CA LEU A 52 1.17 -6.57 13.00
C LEU A 52 1.23 -7.69 14.04
N TYR A 53 0.37 -7.67 15.04
CA TYR A 53 0.34 -8.72 16.06
C TYR A 53 -0.04 -10.08 15.46
N VAL A 54 -0.96 -10.10 14.48
CA VAL A 54 -1.28 -11.33 13.74
C VAL A 54 -0.05 -11.84 12.96
N TYR A 55 0.74 -10.96 12.35
CA TYR A 55 1.99 -11.35 11.68
C TYR A 55 3.01 -11.90 12.67
N TYR A 56 3.11 -11.28 13.85
CA TYR A 56 4.01 -11.71 14.91
C TYR A 56 3.64 -13.10 15.47
N VAL A 57 2.33 -13.36 15.65
CA VAL A 57 1.84 -14.69 16.06
C VAL A 57 2.13 -15.75 14.99
N ALA A 58 1.89 -15.43 13.70
CA ALA A 58 2.24 -16.31 12.58
C ALA A 58 3.74 -16.64 12.54
N ALA A 59 4.58 -15.60 12.67
CA ALA A 59 6.03 -15.71 12.73
C ALA A 59 6.47 -16.61 13.89
N LYS A 60 5.84 -16.47 15.06
CA LYS A 60 6.14 -17.27 16.24
C LYS A 60 5.76 -18.74 16.04
N ALA A 61 4.60 -19.03 15.45
CA ALA A 61 4.18 -20.40 15.15
C ALA A 61 5.23 -21.12 14.29
N ILE A 62 5.71 -20.48 13.21
CA ILE A 62 6.77 -21.01 12.35
C ILE A 62 8.07 -21.22 13.14
N TRP A 63 8.53 -20.21 13.88
CA TRP A 63 9.81 -20.30 14.60
C TRP A 63 9.82 -21.37 15.70
N THR A 64 8.66 -21.62 16.33
CA THR A 64 8.51 -22.69 17.32
C THR A 64 8.24 -24.06 16.72
N GLY A 65 8.27 -24.21 15.38
CA GLY A 65 8.04 -25.48 14.70
C GLY A 65 6.58 -25.93 14.64
N HIS A 66 5.62 -25.03 14.88
CA HIS A 66 4.18 -25.28 14.86
C HIS A 66 3.52 -24.63 13.63
N GLN A 67 4.15 -24.81 12.47
CA GLN A 67 3.71 -24.21 11.20
C GLN A 67 2.35 -24.73 10.72
N GLU A 68 1.91 -25.89 11.21
CA GLU A 68 0.57 -26.43 11.02
C GLU A 68 -0.53 -25.53 11.60
N TRP A 69 -0.22 -24.68 12.58
CA TRP A 69 -1.16 -23.72 13.15
C TRP A 69 -1.27 -22.40 12.37
N LEU A 70 -0.47 -22.23 11.30
CA LEU A 70 -0.36 -20.97 10.55
C LEU A 70 -1.72 -20.45 10.03
N TYR A 71 -2.66 -21.35 9.73
CA TYR A 71 -4.01 -21.00 9.28
C TYR A 71 -5.11 -21.50 10.22
N ASP A 72 -4.79 -22.02 11.40
CA ASP A 72 -5.78 -22.46 12.39
C ASP A 72 -6.44 -21.25 13.06
N SER A 73 -7.74 -21.07 12.83
CA SER A 73 -8.45 -19.91 13.39
C SER A 73 -8.55 -19.94 14.92
N ASN A 74 -8.71 -21.10 15.55
CA ASN A 74 -8.79 -21.22 17.01
C ASN A 74 -7.47 -20.84 17.69
N TYR A 75 -6.35 -21.22 17.09
CA TYR A 75 -5.03 -20.80 17.56
C TYR A 75 -4.93 -19.26 17.64
N TYR A 76 -5.32 -18.56 16.58
CA TYR A 76 -5.31 -17.09 16.58
C TYR A 76 -6.34 -16.48 17.52
N TYR A 77 -7.55 -17.04 17.68
CA TYR A 77 -8.52 -16.52 18.65
C TYR A 77 -7.97 -16.55 20.08
N ASN A 78 -7.29 -17.64 20.45
CA ASN A 78 -6.71 -17.82 21.78
C ASN A 78 -5.47 -16.93 21.99
N MET A 79 -4.61 -16.79 20.97
CA MET A 79 -3.34 -16.06 21.10
C MET A 79 -3.48 -14.54 20.87
N SER A 80 -4.40 -14.14 19.99
CA SER A 80 -4.57 -12.75 19.57
C SER A 80 -5.67 -11.98 20.30
N GLY A 81 -6.44 -12.63 21.19
CA GLY A 81 -7.56 -11.98 21.87
C GLY A 81 -8.68 -11.57 20.89
N ALA A 82 -8.99 -12.46 19.94
CA ALA A 82 -10.02 -12.28 18.91
C ALA A 82 -9.76 -11.26 17.78
N ILE A 83 -8.50 -10.91 17.51
CA ILE A 83 -8.11 -10.05 16.36
C ILE A 83 -8.30 -10.76 15.00
N GLY A 84 -8.48 -12.08 15.00
CA GLY A 84 -8.77 -12.89 13.81
C GLY A 84 -7.52 -13.59 13.25
N PRO A 85 -7.72 -14.57 12.35
CA PRO A 85 -6.62 -15.40 11.85
C PRO A 85 -5.75 -14.72 10.81
N TYR A 86 -4.53 -15.23 10.64
CA TYR A 86 -3.62 -14.82 9.57
C TYR A 86 -4.19 -15.09 8.17
N GLN A 87 -4.05 -14.11 7.27
CA GLN A 87 -4.70 -14.09 5.94
C GLN A 87 -3.73 -14.10 4.76
N TYR A 88 -2.46 -13.87 5.02
CA TYR A 88 -1.48 -13.58 3.97
C TYR A 88 -0.81 -14.87 3.49
N SER A 89 -0.01 -14.78 2.43
CA SER A 89 0.62 -15.96 1.85
C SER A 89 1.64 -16.61 2.80
N PRO A 90 1.93 -17.91 2.63
CA PRO A 90 2.95 -18.56 3.44
C PRO A 90 4.33 -17.92 3.31
N PHE A 91 4.66 -17.40 2.12
CA PHE A 91 5.90 -16.64 1.89
C PHE A 91 6.02 -15.43 2.82
N PHE A 92 4.93 -14.67 2.99
CA PHE A 92 4.97 -13.50 3.87
C PHE A 92 5.18 -13.93 5.33
N ALA A 93 4.57 -15.04 5.76
CA ALA A 93 4.74 -15.57 7.11
C ALA A 93 6.21 -15.93 7.37
N VAL A 94 6.83 -16.66 6.43
CA VAL A 94 8.26 -17.03 6.48
C VAL A 94 9.14 -15.78 6.45
N LEU A 95 8.84 -14.80 5.61
CA LEU A 95 9.60 -13.55 5.52
C LEU A 95 9.62 -12.79 6.86
N THR A 96 8.51 -12.82 7.60
CA THR A 96 8.39 -12.18 8.92
C THR A 96 8.83 -13.07 10.08
N ALA A 97 9.07 -14.37 9.86
CA ALA A 97 9.41 -15.34 10.91
C ALA A 97 10.57 -14.87 11.81
N PRO A 98 11.68 -14.31 11.29
CA PRO A 98 12.79 -13.83 12.12
C PRO A 98 12.41 -12.71 13.10
N PHE A 99 11.35 -11.93 12.84
CA PHE A 99 10.93 -10.88 13.76
C PHE A 99 10.40 -11.43 15.08
N SER A 100 9.89 -12.67 15.11
CA SER A 100 9.43 -13.31 16.34
C SER A 100 10.53 -13.60 17.36
N LEU A 101 11.80 -13.49 16.95
CA LEU A 101 12.97 -13.58 17.84
C LEU A 101 13.10 -12.38 18.79
N LEU A 102 12.46 -11.26 18.46
CA LEU A 102 12.53 -10.04 19.23
C LEU A 102 11.23 -9.83 20.01
N PRO A 103 11.25 -9.12 21.15
CA PRO A 103 10.02 -8.74 21.85
C PRO A 103 9.10 -7.93 20.93
N PHE A 104 7.78 -8.16 21.01
CA PHE A 104 6.79 -7.50 20.14
C PHE A 104 6.91 -5.96 20.11
N LYS A 105 7.26 -5.31 21.24
CA LYS A 105 7.48 -3.86 21.27
C LYS A 105 8.62 -3.40 20.35
N VAL A 106 9.70 -4.17 20.28
CA VAL A 106 10.85 -3.90 19.39
C VAL A 106 10.43 -4.12 17.94
N VAL A 107 9.70 -5.19 17.67
CA VAL A 107 9.14 -5.46 16.33
C VAL A 107 8.20 -4.34 15.90
N SER A 108 7.30 -3.88 16.77
CA SER A 108 6.39 -2.77 16.48
C SER A 108 7.12 -1.48 16.15
N ALA A 109 8.13 -1.10 16.94
CA ALA A 109 8.95 0.07 16.66
C ALA A 109 9.70 -0.05 15.32
N GLY A 110 10.33 -1.21 15.06
CA GLY A 110 11.04 -1.46 13.81
C GLY A 110 10.10 -1.49 12.61
N TRP A 111 8.91 -2.07 12.76
CA TRP A 111 7.89 -2.15 11.72
C TRP A 111 7.32 -0.77 11.38
N LEU A 112 7.08 0.06 12.40
CA LEU A 112 6.68 1.44 12.22
C LEU A 112 7.73 2.21 11.40
N LEU A 113 9.00 2.08 11.76
CA LEU A 113 10.11 2.70 11.02
C LEU A 113 10.15 2.19 9.57
N LEU A 114 10.06 0.88 9.36
CA LEU A 114 10.06 0.29 8.01
C LEU A 114 8.90 0.81 7.15
N ASN A 115 7.68 0.90 7.69
CA ASN A 115 6.54 1.48 6.98
C ASN A 115 6.83 2.91 6.50
N HIS A 116 7.38 3.75 7.38
CA HIS A 116 7.75 5.12 7.02
C HIS A 116 8.88 5.18 5.99
N LEU A 117 9.87 4.29 6.08
CA LEU A 117 10.95 4.19 5.09
C LEU A 117 10.42 3.77 3.72
N PHE A 118 9.51 2.79 3.65
CA PHE A 118 8.86 2.39 2.41
C PHE A 118 8.06 3.52 1.79
N MET A 119 7.33 4.29 2.60
CA MET A 119 6.62 5.46 2.11
C MET A 119 7.58 6.55 1.61
N ALA A 120 8.60 6.90 2.40
CA ALA A 120 9.59 7.89 2.02
C ALA A 120 10.32 7.50 0.73
N GLY A 121 10.71 6.24 0.58
CA GLY A 121 11.31 5.70 -0.64
C GLY A 121 10.35 5.78 -1.84
N SER A 122 9.07 5.47 -1.64
CA SER A 122 8.03 5.60 -2.68
C SER A 122 7.88 7.05 -3.14
N ILE A 123 7.76 7.97 -2.19
CA ILE A 123 7.66 9.42 -2.48
C ILE A 123 8.93 9.90 -3.18
N GLY A 124 10.12 9.47 -2.74
CA GLY A 124 11.39 9.80 -3.39
C GLY A 124 11.46 9.33 -4.84
N MET A 125 11.03 8.11 -5.13
CA MET A 125 10.98 7.57 -6.50
C MET A 125 9.99 8.34 -7.38
N ILE A 126 8.81 8.68 -6.86
CA ILE A 126 7.81 9.49 -7.59
C ILE A 126 8.35 10.89 -7.84
N TRP A 127 8.86 11.53 -6.79
CA TRP A 127 9.40 12.89 -6.83
C TRP A 127 10.54 13.04 -7.84
N HIS A 128 11.43 12.04 -7.92
CA HIS A 128 12.52 12.03 -8.88
C HIS A 128 12.03 12.04 -10.34
N GLN A 129 10.85 11.50 -10.63
CA GLN A 129 10.32 11.44 -12.00
C GLN A 129 9.44 12.65 -12.36
N THR A 130 9.12 13.52 -11.41
CA THR A 130 8.33 14.74 -11.66
C THR A 130 9.24 15.87 -12.18
N LYS A 131 8.87 16.46 -13.33
CA LYS A 131 9.65 17.53 -13.99
C LYS A 131 9.67 18.86 -13.21
N SER A 132 8.55 19.22 -12.58
CA SER A 132 8.44 20.42 -11.74
C SER A 132 8.44 20.02 -10.26
N ARG A 133 9.42 20.53 -9.50
CA ARG A 133 9.71 20.10 -8.12
C ARG A 133 9.67 21.25 -7.11
N PRO A 134 8.61 22.07 -7.05
CA PRO A 134 8.55 23.08 -6.01
C PRO A 134 8.42 22.40 -4.64
N LEU A 135 9.35 22.68 -3.73
CA LEU A 135 9.35 22.10 -2.37
C LEU A 135 8.01 22.29 -1.66
N TRP A 136 7.32 23.42 -1.89
CA TRP A 136 6.02 23.68 -1.30
C TRP A 136 4.96 22.63 -1.69
N LEU A 137 4.99 22.11 -2.93
CA LEU A 137 4.03 21.09 -3.37
C LEU A 137 4.28 19.75 -2.67
N LEU A 138 5.55 19.37 -2.50
CA LEU A 138 5.90 18.19 -1.73
C LEU A 138 5.42 18.30 -0.29
N LEU A 139 5.64 19.46 0.34
CA LEU A 139 5.19 19.73 1.70
C LEU A 139 3.66 19.67 1.81
N CYS A 140 2.93 20.25 0.85
CA CYS A 140 1.46 20.16 0.80
C CYS A 140 0.98 18.70 0.67
N LEU A 141 1.61 17.90 -0.18
CA LEU A 141 1.25 16.48 -0.36
C LEU A 141 1.57 15.64 0.89
N LEU A 142 2.71 15.91 1.55
CA LEU A 142 3.07 15.25 2.81
C LEU A 142 2.10 15.60 3.94
N LEU A 143 1.71 16.87 4.05
CA LEU A 143 0.69 17.30 5.00
C LEU A 143 -0.67 16.67 4.70
N LEU A 144 -1.09 16.66 3.43
CA LEU A 144 -2.34 15.99 3.04
C LEU A 144 -2.31 14.49 3.35
N ALA A 145 -1.16 13.84 3.13
CA ALA A 145 -0.97 12.44 3.49
C ALA A 145 -1.11 12.24 5.01
N CYS A 146 -0.55 13.12 5.85
CA CYS A 146 -0.71 13.04 7.31
C CYS A 146 -2.18 13.13 7.77
N PHE A 147 -3.05 13.74 6.98
CA PHE A 147 -4.49 13.79 7.24
C PHE A 147 -5.30 12.68 6.53
N TYR A 148 -4.64 11.86 5.72
CA TYR A 148 -5.30 10.82 4.94
C TYR A 148 -5.62 9.61 5.83
N GLY A 149 -6.92 9.40 6.10
CA GLY A 149 -7.43 8.34 6.98
C GLY A 149 -6.83 6.94 6.73
N PRO A 150 -6.73 6.46 5.48
CA PRO A 150 -6.12 5.16 5.20
C PRO A 150 -4.64 5.08 5.56
N LEU A 151 -3.89 6.18 5.47
CA LEU A 151 -2.50 6.19 5.92
C LEU A 151 -2.43 6.09 7.44
N ILE A 152 -3.21 6.90 8.15
CA ILE A 152 -3.30 6.85 9.61
C ILE A 152 -3.66 5.43 10.07
N ALA A 153 -4.66 4.82 9.43
CA ALA A 153 -5.07 3.45 9.71
C ALA A 153 -3.96 2.43 9.43
N ASN A 154 -3.21 2.56 8.32
CA ASN A 154 -2.08 1.67 8.04
C ASN A 154 -1.03 1.74 9.15
N THR A 155 -0.70 2.95 9.60
CA THR A 155 0.27 3.19 10.67
C THR A 155 -0.23 2.65 12.02
N HIS A 156 -1.47 2.98 12.40
CA HIS A 156 -2.09 2.52 13.64
C HIS A 156 -2.12 0.99 13.72
N TRP A 157 -2.70 0.33 12.71
CA TRP A 157 -2.85 -1.13 12.71
C TRP A 157 -1.55 -1.89 12.43
N GLY A 158 -0.49 -1.20 11.98
CA GLY A 158 0.77 -1.83 11.58
C GLY A 158 0.62 -2.67 10.31
N ASN A 159 -0.21 -2.21 9.37
CA ASN A 159 -0.55 -2.95 8.16
C ASN A 159 0.62 -2.97 7.16
N ILE A 160 0.66 -4.01 6.33
CA ILE A 160 1.68 -4.24 5.30
C ILE A 160 1.54 -3.34 4.05
N ASN A 161 0.46 -2.57 3.91
CA ASN A 161 0.17 -1.88 2.64
C ASN A 161 1.27 -0.89 2.22
N ALA A 162 2.04 -0.31 3.15
CA ALA A 162 3.15 0.58 2.78
C ALA A 162 4.25 -0.16 1.99
N LEU A 163 4.54 -1.42 2.33
CA LEU A 163 5.49 -2.25 1.57
C LEU A 163 4.90 -2.63 0.20
N VAL A 164 3.62 -2.99 0.15
CA VAL A 164 2.94 -3.29 -1.12
C VAL A 164 2.96 -2.08 -2.06
N TRP A 165 2.66 -0.89 -1.52
CA TRP A 165 2.75 0.38 -2.22
C TRP A 165 4.17 0.64 -2.74
N PHE A 166 5.18 0.46 -1.89
CA PHE A 166 6.58 0.60 -2.29
C PHE A 166 6.95 -0.36 -3.42
N CYS A 167 6.53 -1.62 -3.37
CA CYS A 167 6.76 -2.58 -4.45
C CYS A 167 6.13 -2.12 -5.77
N MET A 168 4.90 -1.60 -5.74
CA MET A 168 4.23 -1.09 -6.93
C MET A 168 4.95 0.14 -7.51
N VAL A 169 5.34 1.09 -6.66
CA VAL A 169 6.08 2.29 -7.10
C VAL A 169 7.48 1.93 -7.59
N ALA A 170 8.18 1.02 -6.92
CA ALA A 170 9.48 0.51 -7.34
C ALA A 170 9.38 -0.23 -8.69
N ALA A 171 8.33 -1.00 -8.92
CA ALA A 171 8.08 -1.66 -10.20
C ALA A 171 7.87 -0.63 -11.33
N TRP A 172 7.05 0.38 -11.09
CA TRP A 172 6.84 1.48 -12.04
C TRP A 172 8.13 2.26 -12.31
N TRP A 173 8.87 2.60 -11.26
CA TRP A 173 10.14 3.32 -11.38
C TRP A 173 11.16 2.49 -12.15
N ALA A 174 11.34 1.21 -11.82
CA ALA A 174 12.25 0.31 -12.52
C ALA A 174 11.88 0.18 -14.00
N PHE A 175 10.57 0.11 -14.30
CA PHE A 175 10.09 0.11 -15.67
C PHE A 175 10.46 1.40 -16.43
N LYS A 176 10.31 2.58 -15.79
CA LYS A 176 10.72 3.87 -16.38
C LYS A 176 12.23 3.97 -16.60
N GLN A 177 13.03 3.28 -15.80
CA GLN A 177 14.48 3.25 -15.91
C GLN A 177 15.00 2.12 -16.83
N ASP A 178 14.13 1.51 -17.64
CA ASP A 178 14.45 0.37 -18.51
C ASP A 178 15.11 -0.82 -17.79
N ARG A 179 14.66 -1.10 -16.55
CA ARG A 179 15.08 -2.24 -15.72
C ARG A 179 13.95 -3.28 -15.62
N PRO A 180 13.67 -4.03 -16.70
CA PRO A 180 12.47 -4.87 -16.76
C PRO A 180 12.46 -6.03 -15.77
N TYR A 181 13.60 -6.66 -15.48
CA TYR A 181 13.66 -7.76 -14.51
C TYR A 181 13.39 -7.29 -13.08
N LEU A 182 13.92 -6.11 -12.71
CA LEU A 182 13.63 -5.49 -11.41
C LEU A 182 12.15 -5.10 -11.30
N CYS A 183 11.57 -4.57 -12.38
CA CYS A 183 10.13 -4.32 -12.46
C CYS A 183 9.34 -5.60 -12.17
N GLY A 184 9.67 -6.69 -12.87
CA GLY A 184 9.03 -7.99 -12.67
C GLY A 184 9.20 -8.52 -11.24
N PHE A 185 10.40 -8.46 -10.69
CA PHE A 185 10.68 -8.89 -9.32
C PHE A 185 9.83 -8.11 -8.29
N MET A 186 9.74 -6.78 -8.41
CA MET A 186 8.97 -5.96 -7.48
C MET A 186 7.45 -6.23 -7.60
N LEU A 187 6.95 -6.49 -8.81
CA LEU A 187 5.56 -6.94 -9.00
C LEU A 187 5.31 -8.30 -8.33
N ALA A 188 6.23 -9.25 -8.48
CA ALA A 188 6.12 -10.56 -7.86
C ALA A 188 6.19 -10.47 -6.32
N LEU A 189 7.10 -9.67 -5.77
CA LEU A 189 7.22 -9.44 -4.33
C LEU A 189 5.92 -8.86 -3.75
N GLY A 190 5.40 -7.79 -4.37
CA GLY A 190 4.13 -7.19 -3.98
C GLY A 190 2.97 -8.18 -4.06
N THR A 191 2.93 -9.00 -5.11
CA THR A 191 1.92 -10.05 -5.34
C THR A 191 1.97 -11.16 -4.28
N MET A 192 3.18 -11.63 -3.94
CA MET A 192 3.37 -12.65 -2.92
C MET A 192 2.95 -12.15 -1.55
N ILE A 193 3.13 -10.85 -1.26
CA ILE A 193 2.66 -10.28 -0.01
C ILE A 193 1.13 -10.14 -0.02
N LYS A 194 0.56 -9.58 -1.09
CA LYS A 194 -0.87 -9.35 -1.23
C LYS A 194 -1.25 -9.57 -2.68
N LEU A 195 -2.29 -10.35 -2.98
CA LEU A 195 -2.61 -10.74 -4.36
C LEU A 195 -2.93 -9.57 -5.32
N PHE A 196 -3.32 -8.41 -4.78
CA PHE A 196 -3.79 -7.27 -5.57
C PHE A 196 -2.85 -6.84 -6.72
N PRO A 197 -1.52 -6.65 -6.54
CA PRO A 197 -0.63 -6.23 -7.63
C PRO A 197 -0.51 -7.24 -8.78
N ALA A 198 -0.97 -8.49 -8.63
CA ALA A 198 -0.94 -9.49 -9.69
C ALA A 198 -1.64 -9.02 -10.97
N MET A 199 -2.69 -8.20 -10.83
CA MET A 199 -3.43 -7.65 -11.98
C MET A 199 -2.54 -6.78 -12.89
N LEU A 200 -1.51 -6.12 -12.32
CA LEU A 200 -0.57 -5.31 -13.09
C LEU A 200 0.32 -6.19 -13.99
N SER A 201 0.60 -7.43 -13.60
CA SER A 201 1.34 -8.37 -14.44
C SER A 201 0.59 -8.67 -15.75
N GLY A 202 -0.76 -8.73 -15.70
CA GLY A 202 -1.61 -8.91 -16.89
C GLY A 202 -1.43 -7.79 -17.92
N TYR A 203 -1.23 -6.55 -17.46
CA TYR A 203 -0.90 -5.44 -18.34
C TYR A 203 0.43 -5.67 -19.09
N PHE A 204 1.47 -6.15 -18.43
CA PHE A 204 2.76 -6.41 -19.09
C PHE A 204 2.71 -7.60 -20.05
N VAL A 205 1.89 -8.61 -19.79
CA VAL A 205 1.59 -9.70 -20.73
C VAL A 205 0.89 -9.14 -21.98
N TYR A 206 -0.17 -8.36 -21.80
CA TYR A 206 -0.89 -7.72 -22.91
C TYR A 206 0.02 -6.83 -23.76
N ARG A 207 0.91 -6.07 -23.12
CA ARG A 207 1.90 -5.22 -23.78
C ARG A 207 3.11 -5.98 -24.35
N ARG A 208 3.14 -7.31 -24.24
CA ARG A 208 4.25 -8.18 -24.69
C ARG A 208 5.60 -7.79 -24.09
N ALA A 209 5.61 -7.24 -22.89
CA ALA A 209 6.82 -6.86 -22.16
C ALA A 209 7.46 -8.11 -21.50
N TRP A 210 7.85 -9.09 -22.31
CA TRP A 210 8.23 -10.43 -21.86
C TRP A 210 9.38 -10.45 -20.85
N ARG A 211 10.32 -9.51 -20.92
CA ARG A 211 11.41 -9.40 -19.93
C ARG A 211 10.87 -9.12 -18.52
N VAL A 212 9.83 -8.30 -18.40
CA VAL A 212 9.13 -8.04 -17.12
C VAL A 212 8.39 -9.30 -16.67
N VAL A 213 7.67 -9.95 -17.59
CA VAL A 213 6.91 -11.18 -17.30
C VAL A 213 7.82 -12.31 -16.82
N ILE A 214 8.97 -12.52 -17.47
CA ILE A 214 9.97 -13.52 -17.06
C ILE A 214 10.55 -13.15 -15.69
N GLY A 215 10.90 -11.89 -15.45
CA GLY A 215 11.38 -11.44 -14.14
C GLY A 215 10.34 -11.67 -13.03
N ALA A 216 9.07 -11.40 -13.31
CA ALA A 216 7.98 -11.66 -12.37
C ALA A 216 7.78 -13.16 -12.12
N GLY A 217 7.70 -13.97 -13.18
CA GLY A 217 7.49 -15.41 -13.08
C GLY A 217 8.63 -16.11 -12.34
N THR A 218 9.88 -15.76 -12.64
CA THR A 218 11.06 -16.34 -11.96
C THR A 218 11.10 -15.95 -10.49
N ALA A 219 10.85 -14.67 -10.16
CA ALA A 219 10.79 -14.22 -8.77
C ALA A 219 9.66 -14.89 -7.98
N LEU A 220 8.46 -14.97 -8.57
CA LEU A 220 7.30 -15.63 -7.97
C LEU A 220 7.60 -17.10 -7.67
N ALA A 221 8.13 -17.84 -8.66
CA ALA A 221 8.50 -19.24 -8.49
C ALA A 221 9.56 -19.41 -7.40
N SER A 222 10.56 -18.54 -7.36
CA SER A 222 11.63 -18.58 -6.36
C SER A 222 11.10 -18.35 -4.94
N MET A 223 10.20 -17.37 -4.76
CA MET A 223 9.57 -17.06 -3.47
C MET A 223 8.65 -18.19 -2.99
N LEU A 224 7.89 -18.81 -3.91
CA LEU A 224 7.06 -19.97 -3.62
C LEU A 224 7.91 -21.17 -3.18
N ILE A 225 8.95 -21.51 -3.96
CA ILE A 225 9.86 -22.61 -3.63
C ILE A 225 10.54 -22.35 -2.29
N PHE A 226 11.01 -21.12 -2.05
CA PHE A 226 11.60 -20.74 -0.77
C PHE A 226 10.63 -20.98 0.40
N ALA A 227 9.38 -20.54 0.28
CA ALA A 227 8.37 -20.75 1.31
C ALA A 227 8.03 -22.24 1.52
N MET A 228 7.97 -23.03 0.45
CA MET A 228 7.73 -24.48 0.53
C MET A 228 8.86 -25.20 1.25
N ILE A 229 10.11 -24.86 0.95
CA ILE A 229 11.28 -25.43 1.63
C ILE A 229 11.26 -25.04 3.12
N ALA A 230 11.01 -23.77 3.42
CA ALA A 230 11.01 -23.26 4.79
C ALA A 230 9.91 -23.89 5.66
N LEU A 231 8.75 -24.24 5.07
CA LEU A 231 7.61 -24.82 5.77
C LEU A 231 7.52 -26.35 5.66
N GLY A 232 8.49 -26.99 5.01
CA GLY A 232 8.54 -28.44 4.87
C GLY A 232 7.50 -29.03 3.91
N GLY A 233 6.92 -28.25 2.99
CA GLY A 233 6.01 -28.78 1.97
C GLY A 233 4.98 -27.79 1.41
N PHE A 234 3.94 -28.35 0.80
CA PHE A 234 2.89 -27.60 0.08
C PHE A 234 1.63 -27.35 0.92
N GLU A 235 1.49 -27.98 2.08
CA GLU A 235 0.26 -28.00 2.86
C GLU A 235 -0.23 -26.59 3.22
N ALA A 236 0.65 -25.76 3.78
CA ALA A 236 0.34 -24.36 4.09
C ALA A 236 -0.12 -23.55 2.87
N HIS A 237 0.40 -23.85 1.67
CA HIS A 237 0.04 -23.16 0.44
C HIS A 237 -1.35 -23.58 -0.05
N ILE A 238 -1.66 -24.88 0.08
CA ILE A 238 -2.98 -25.42 -0.22
C ILE A 238 -4.01 -24.82 0.74
N LEU A 239 -3.76 -24.87 2.05
CA LEU A 239 -4.64 -24.30 3.07
C LEU A 239 -4.87 -22.81 2.85
N TRP A 240 -3.80 -22.05 2.59
CA TRP A 240 -3.94 -20.63 2.26
C TRP A 240 -4.86 -20.41 1.04
N TYR A 241 -4.65 -21.17 -0.04
CA TYR A 241 -5.46 -21.02 -1.24
C TYR A 241 -6.92 -21.45 -1.00
N THR A 242 -7.15 -22.59 -0.35
CA THR A 242 -8.49 -23.11 -0.12
C THR A 242 -9.26 -22.28 0.90
N GLU A 243 -8.66 -21.95 2.04
CA GLU A 243 -9.36 -21.31 3.16
C GLU A 243 -9.36 -19.79 3.09
N ARG A 244 -8.32 -19.18 2.51
CA ARG A 244 -8.14 -17.73 2.51
C ARG A 244 -8.48 -17.12 1.16
N VAL A 245 -8.03 -17.72 0.06
CA VAL A 245 -8.25 -17.15 -1.29
C VAL A 245 -9.61 -17.52 -1.87
N THR A 246 -9.99 -18.80 -1.85
CA THR A 246 -11.21 -19.28 -2.53
C THR A 246 -12.45 -19.26 -1.63
N GLN A 247 -12.29 -19.69 -0.38
CA GLN A 247 -13.35 -19.59 0.59
C GLN A 247 -13.38 -18.16 1.14
N ASN A 248 -14.52 -17.47 0.97
CA ASN A 248 -14.85 -16.22 1.67
C ASN A 248 -15.04 -16.46 3.19
N VAL A 249 -14.26 -17.37 3.78
CA VAL A 249 -14.43 -17.82 5.15
C VAL A 249 -13.62 -16.90 6.06
N ALA A 250 -14.34 -15.97 6.66
CA ALA A 250 -14.00 -15.23 7.89
C ALA A 250 -12.80 -14.26 7.86
N GLY A 251 -12.06 -14.14 6.75
CA GLY A 251 -10.75 -13.49 6.76
C GLY A 251 -10.52 -12.33 5.79
N HIS A 252 -11.22 -12.30 4.66
CA HIS A 252 -11.39 -11.06 3.90
C HIS A 252 -12.32 -10.19 4.74
N GLY A 253 -11.79 -9.09 5.30
CA GLY A 253 -12.50 -8.23 6.26
C GLY A 253 -13.98 -8.15 5.95
N LYS A 254 -14.82 -8.52 6.92
CA LYS A 254 -16.29 -8.70 6.79
C LYS A 254 -16.84 -7.78 5.71
N VAL A 255 -17.11 -8.33 4.52
CA VAL A 255 -17.51 -7.52 3.37
C VAL A 255 -18.73 -6.71 3.77
N GLY A 256 -18.69 -5.38 3.60
CA GLY A 256 -19.73 -4.49 4.09
C GLY A 256 -19.39 -3.72 5.37
N THR A 257 -18.25 -3.95 6.04
CA THR A 257 -17.82 -3.10 7.16
C THR A 257 -17.51 -1.67 6.73
N PRO A 258 -17.69 -0.66 7.60
CA PRO A 258 -17.33 0.74 7.30
C PRO A 258 -15.91 0.91 6.76
N THR A 259 -14.99 0.04 7.19
CA THR A 259 -13.57 0.06 6.82
C THR A 259 -13.27 -0.60 5.46
N ASP A 260 -14.14 -1.46 4.94
CA ASP A 260 -13.98 -2.05 3.61
C ASP A 260 -14.33 -1.03 2.52
N GLN A 261 -13.35 -0.71 1.67
CA GLN A 261 -13.46 0.26 0.58
C GLN A 261 -13.65 -0.41 -0.79
N SER A 262 -13.93 -1.72 -0.82
CA SER A 262 -14.28 -2.40 -2.05
C SER A 262 -15.60 -1.88 -2.63
N ILE A 263 -15.71 -1.90 -3.96
CA ILE A 263 -16.97 -1.59 -4.66
C ILE A 263 -18.10 -2.50 -4.15
N THR A 264 -17.79 -3.77 -3.87
CA THR A 264 -18.73 -4.70 -3.23
C THR A 264 -19.21 -4.18 -1.88
N SER A 265 -18.29 -3.72 -1.01
CA SER A 265 -18.69 -3.17 0.28
C SER A 265 -19.52 -1.89 0.15
N PHE A 266 -19.24 -1.04 -0.83
CA PHE A 266 -20.06 0.13 -1.11
C PHE A 266 -21.52 -0.28 -1.40
N PHE A 267 -21.72 -1.23 -2.32
CA PHE A 267 -23.06 -1.72 -2.64
C PHE A 267 -23.71 -2.52 -1.50
N LEU A 268 -22.94 -3.27 -0.70
CA LEU A 268 -23.46 -3.93 0.51
C LEU A 268 -23.94 -2.94 1.56
N LYS A 269 -23.24 -1.82 1.74
CA LYS A 269 -23.66 -0.76 2.68
C LYS A 269 -24.96 -0.12 2.23
N LEU A 270 -25.10 0.16 0.93
CA LEU A 270 -26.36 0.64 0.35
C LEU A 270 -27.49 -0.38 0.51
N ALA A 271 -27.20 -1.66 0.27
CA ALA A 271 -28.17 -2.72 0.46
C ALA A 271 -28.60 -2.87 1.93
N HIS A 272 -27.65 -2.78 2.86
CA HIS A 272 -27.93 -2.82 4.29
C HIS A 272 -28.73 -1.60 4.79
N GLN A 273 -28.64 -0.47 4.08
CA GLN A 273 -29.47 0.71 4.33
C GLN A 273 -30.84 0.64 3.61
N GLY A 274 -31.14 -0.46 2.92
CA GLY A 274 -32.42 -0.68 2.22
C GLY A 274 -32.52 -0.01 0.85
N TYR A 275 -31.44 0.59 0.34
CA TYR A 275 -31.44 1.24 -0.97
C TYR A 275 -31.30 0.25 -2.15
N LEU A 276 -30.83 -0.97 -1.89
CA LEU A 276 -30.61 -2.02 -2.90
C LEU A 276 -30.90 -3.42 -2.35
N ASP A 277 -31.27 -4.35 -3.22
CA ASP A 277 -31.38 -5.76 -2.83
C ASP A 277 -29.99 -6.42 -2.77
N THR A 278 -29.72 -7.18 -1.71
CA THR A 278 -28.49 -7.96 -1.51
C THR A 278 -28.20 -8.95 -2.65
N VAL A 279 -29.23 -9.43 -3.37
CA VAL A 279 -29.07 -10.32 -4.52
C VAL A 279 -28.32 -9.63 -5.68
N LEU A 280 -28.48 -8.31 -5.83
CA LEU A 280 -27.83 -7.52 -6.86
C LEU A 280 -26.34 -7.26 -6.59
N VAL A 281 -25.85 -7.53 -5.38
CA VAL A 281 -24.45 -7.25 -4.97
C VAL A 281 -23.45 -8.22 -5.60
N LYS A 282 -23.81 -9.51 -5.72
CA LYS A 282 -22.93 -10.58 -6.23
C LYS A 282 -22.28 -10.29 -7.59
N PRO A 283 -22.98 -9.77 -8.62
CA PRO A 283 -22.35 -9.44 -9.91
C PRO A 283 -21.33 -8.28 -9.84
N PHE A 284 -21.36 -7.41 -8.82
CA PHE A 284 -20.43 -6.28 -8.72
C PHE A 284 -18.99 -6.68 -8.38
N PHE A 285 -18.75 -7.89 -7.88
CA PHE A 285 -17.40 -8.45 -7.73
C PHE A 285 -16.64 -8.46 -9.07
N GLY A 286 -17.29 -8.94 -10.15
CA GLY A 286 -16.68 -8.98 -11.48
C GLY A 286 -16.58 -7.60 -12.15
N ILE A 287 -17.53 -6.71 -11.88
CA ILE A 287 -17.59 -5.36 -12.48
C ILE A 287 -16.46 -4.47 -11.94
N SER A 288 -16.09 -4.58 -10.66
CA SER A 288 -15.01 -3.78 -10.06
C SER A 288 -13.64 -4.00 -10.74
N ALA A 289 -13.29 -5.26 -10.99
CA ALA A 289 -12.10 -5.64 -11.73
C ALA A 289 -12.17 -5.22 -13.21
N GLY A 290 -13.36 -5.34 -13.81
CA GLY A 290 -13.62 -4.92 -15.19
C GLY A 290 -13.44 -3.41 -15.41
N ILE A 291 -13.97 -2.57 -14.52
CA ILE A 291 -13.87 -1.10 -14.61
C ILE A 291 -12.43 -0.63 -14.44
N LEU A 292 -11.67 -1.15 -13.48
CA LEU A 292 -10.26 -0.76 -13.29
C LEU A 292 -9.40 -1.20 -14.48
N THR A 293 -9.68 -2.37 -15.04
CA THR A 293 -9.02 -2.86 -16.26
C THR A 293 -9.39 -2.00 -17.46
N ALA A 294 -10.66 -1.61 -17.61
CA ALA A 294 -11.14 -0.76 -18.71
C ALA A 294 -10.63 0.69 -18.60
N ALA A 295 -10.58 1.27 -17.39
CA ALA A 295 -10.00 2.60 -17.15
C ALA A 295 -8.50 2.61 -17.43
N SER A 296 -7.78 1.56 -17.01
CA SER A 296 -6.36 1.37 -17.34
C SER A 296 -6.16 1.22 -18.85
N TYR A 297 -7.04 0.47 -19.53
CA TYR A 297 -7.03 0.28 -20.98
C TYR A 297 -7.26 1.60 -21.74
N LEU A 298 -8.26 2.39 -21.33
CA LEU A 298 -8.60 3.67 -21.95
C LEU A 298 -7.48 4.71 -21.76
N MET A 299 -6.87 4.78 -20.58
CA MET A 299 -5.73 5.68 -20.33
C MET A 299 -4.46 5.25 -21.09
N CYS A 300 -4.30 3.97 -21.39
CA CYS A 300 -3.10 3.44 -22.08
C CYS A 300 -3.21 3.42 -23.62
N ARG A 301 -4.37 3.76 -24.20
CA ARG A 301 -4.61 3.70 -25.65
C ARG A 301 -3.75 4.69 -26.45
N PHE A 302 -2.99 5.57 -25.79
CA PHE A 302 -2.35 6.69 -26.47
C PHE A 302 -0.86 6.55 -26.82
N LYS A 303 -0.06 5.57 -26.33
CA LYS A 303 1.34 5.39 -26.83
C LYS A 303 1.89 3.94 -26.72
N PRO A 304 2.65 3.45 -27.72
CA PRO A 304 3.50 2.28 -27.58
C PRO A 304 4.55 2.51 -26.48
N LEU A 305 4.84 1.46 -25.69
CA LEU A 305 5.87 1.46 -24.66
C LEU A 305 7.20 1.15 -25.35
N THR A 306 7.77 2.12 -26.03
CA THR A 306 9.15 2.01 -26.49
C THR A 306 10.08 2.31 -25.32
N SER A 307 11.06 1.44 -25.08
CA SER A 307 12.20 1.70 -24.18
C SER A 307 13.10 2.82 -24.71
N ALA A 308 12.96 3.18 -26.00
CA ALA A 308 13.55 4.36 -26.58
C ALA A 308 12.82 5.61 -26.05
N GLY A 309 13.61 6.51 -25.48
CA GLY A 309 13.18 7.72 -24.79
C GLY A 309 12.10 8.50 -25.52
N ILE A 310 11.24 9.12 -24.74
CA ILE A 310 10.21 10.04 -25.22
C ILE A 310 10.94 11.25 -25.83
N VAL A 311 11.20 11.22 -27.14
CA VAL A 311 11.42 12.44 -27.92
C VAL A 311 10.07 13.14 -27.92
N TYR A 312 9.95 14.20 -27.15
CA TYR A 312 8.86 15.14 -27.29
C TYR A 312 9.26 16.03 -28.47
N ASP A 313 8.61 15.86 -29.62
CA ASP A 313 8.59 16.90 -30.65
C ASP A 313 8.03 18.17 -29.98
N LEU A 314 8.88 19.19 -29.92
CA LEU A 314 8.51 20.55 -29.58
C LEU A 314 8.21 21.25 -30.91
N GLU A 315 6.93 21.31 -31.26
CA GLU A 315 6.37 22.42 -32.04
C GLU A 315 5.47 23.24 -31.14
#